data_AF-A0A3S1MYM4-F1
#
_entry.id   AF-A0A3S1MYM4-F1
#
_cell.length_a   1.000
_cell.length_b   1.000
_cell.length_c   1.000
_cell.angle_alpha   90.00
_cell.angle_beta   90.00
_cell.angle_gamma   90.00
#
_symmetry.space_group_name_H-M   'P 1'
#
loop_
_entity.id
_entity.type
_entity.pdbx_description
1 polymer ?
#
loop_
_entity_poly.entity_id
_entity_poly.type
_entity_poly.pdbx_seq_one_letter_code
_entity_poly.pdbx_strand_id
1 'polypeptide(L)'
;SVIAGEGTAMERDYEFSSRQHFADLDTPEDIGRKAGERAVRRLGARKAATGPVDVVFDPRVARGIAGHLAGAINGASVARKTSFLRDMMGKQVASAAITVTDEPLRRRGQASRPFDGEGVEGDKLLMVEKGVLNHWFLSTSAARELGLVTNGRGSRSGSSVSPSSTNLAIEPGERSPEDLIASLKRGFYV
;
A
#
# COMPACT_ATOMS: atom_id res chain seq x y z
N SER A 1 -2.96 -19.06 9.78
CA SER A 1 -2.82 -19.72 8.47
C SER A 1 -3.42 -21.11 8.53
N VAL A 2 -3.85 -21.67 7.40
CA VAL A 2 -4.41 -23.02 7.31
C VAL A 2 -3.84 -23.76 6.10
N ILE A 3 -3.91 -25.09 6.14
CA ILE A 3 -3.40 -25.99 5.09
C ILE A 3 -4.59 -26.75 4.49
N ALA A 4 -4.57 -26.96 3.18
CA ALA A 4 -5.53 -27.79 2.45
C ALA A 4 -4.76 -28.80 1.58
N GLY A 5 -5.37 -29.96 1.30
CA GLY A 5 -4.77 -31.02 0.47
C GLY A 5 -4.10 -32.14 1.27
N GLU A 6 -3.53 -33.10 0.55
CA GLU A 6 -2.96 -34.33 1.10
C GLU A 6 -1.60 -34.65 0.47
N GLY A 7 -0.74 -35.34 1.24
CA GLY A 7 0.57 -35.78 0.75
C GLY A 7 1.43 -34.62 0.22
N THR A 8 1.89 -34.73 -1.03
CA THR A 8 2.69 -33.69 -1.69
C THR A 8 1.85 -32.59 -2.36
N ALA A 9 0.52 -32.70 -2.35
CA ALA A 9 -0.40 -31.74 -2.96
C ALA A 9 -1.00 -30.76 -1.92
N MET A 10 -0.27 -30.49 -0.83
CA MET A 10 -0.70 -29.56 0.21
C MET A 10 -0.42 -28.10 -0.19
N GLU A 11 -1.41 -27.24 0.00
CA GLU A 11 -1.34 -25.80 -0.21
C GLU A 11 -1.66 -25.03 1.08
N ARG A 12 -1.15 -23.81 1.20
CA ARG A 12 -1.31 -22.97 2.39
C ARG A 12 -1.70 -21.55 2.03
N ASP A 13 -2.65 -20.99 2.77
CA ASP A 13 -2.96 -19.56 2.77
C ASP A 13 -3.38 -19.10 4.18
N TYR A 14 -3.75 -17.83 4.30
CA TYR A 14 -4.16 -17.21 5.54
C TYR A 14 -5.15 -16.07 5.32
N GLU A 15 -5.84 -15.75 6.39
CA GLU A 15 -6.51 -14.47 6.60
C GLU A 15 -6.16 -13.95 7.99
N PHE A 16 -6.23 -12.64 8.19
CA PHE A 16 -6.08 -12.02 9.50
C PHE A 16 -6.87 -10.71 9.58
N SER A 17 -7.15 -10.28 10.81
CA SER A 17 -7.69 -8.95 11.10
C SER A 17 -6.77 -8.22 12.07
N SER A 18 -6.59 -6.93 11.82
CA SER A 18 -5.82 -6.02 12.69
C SER A 18 -6.50 -4.67 12.69
N ARG A 19 -6.89 -4.20 13.88
CA ARG A 19 -7.67 -2.97 14.09
C ARG A 19 -7.28 -2.34 15.42
N GLN A 20 -7.46 -1.04 15.52
CA GLN A 20 -7.26 -0.30 16.77
C GLN A 20 -8.42 -0.49 17.76
N HIS A 21 -9.61 -0.85 17.27
CA HIS A 21 -10.80 -1.04 18.09
C HIS A 21 -11.31 -2.47 17.96
N PHE A 22 -11.67 -3.08 19.10
CA PHE A 22 -12.19 -4.44 19.14
C PHE A 22 -13.44 -4.61 18.28
N ALA A 23 -14.35 -3.65 18.32
CA ALA A 23 -15.60 -3.68 17.56
C ALA A 23 -15.42 -3.67 16.03
N ASP A 24 -14.22 -3.34 15.53
CA ASP A 24 -13.94 -3.28 14.09
C ASP A 24 -13.25 -4.56 13.58
N LEU A 25 -12.93 -5.50 14.49
CA LEU A 25 -12.31 -6.77 14.13
C LEU A 25 -13.33 -7.66 13.41
N ASP A 26 -12.92 -8.20 12.25
CA ASP A 26 -13.60 -9.35 11.65
C ASP A 26 -13.77 -10.49 12.69
N THR A 27 -14.88 -11.21 12.60
CA THR A 27 -15.18 -12.31 13.52
C THR A 27 -14.17 -13.47 13.37
N PRO A 28 -13.88 -14.22 14.44
CA PRO A 28 -13.04 -15.42 14.34
C PRO A 28 -13.55 -16.41 13.28
N GLU A 29 -14.87 -16.57 13.18
CA GLU A 29 -15.54 -17.44 12.21
C GLU A 29 -15.27 -16.98 10.78
N ASP A 30 -15.41 -15.68 10.49
CA ASP A 30 -15.12 -15.12 9.16
C ASP A 30 -13.65 -15.24 8.78
N ILE A 31 -12.74 -14.99 9.72
CA ILE A 31 -11.29 -15.13 9.49
C ILE A 31 -10.96 -16.59 9.18
N GLY A 32 -11.48 -17.54 9.99
CA GLY A 32 -11.25 -18.97 9.79
C GLY A 32 -11.80 -19.46 8.45
N ARG A 33 -13.02 -19.05 8.11
CA ARG A 33 -13.67 -19.39 6.84
C ARG A 33 -12.90 -18.83 5.64
N LYS A 34 -12.56 -17.54 5.62
CA LYS A 34 -11.78 -16.91 4.54
C LYS A 34 -10.40 -17.56 4.37
N ALA A 35 -9.72 -17.88 5.47
CA ALA A 35 -8.44 -18.59 5.42
C ALA A 35 -8.59 -19.97 4.76
N GLY A 36 -9.62 -20.73 5.13
CA GLY A 36 -9.94 -22.05 4.56
C GLY A 36 -10.27 -21.97 3.06
N GLU A 37 -11.20 -21.09 2.69
CA GLU A 37 -11.59 -20.85 1.29
C GLU A 37 -10.38 -20.50 0.43
N ARG A 38 -9.47 -19.66 0.91
CA ARG A 38 -8.25 -19.29 0.18
C ARG A 38 -7.27 -20.44 0.02
N ALA A 39 -7.03 -21.23 1.07
CA ALA A 39 -6.14 -22.40 0.98
C ALA A 39 -6.70 -23.43 -0.01
N VAL A 40 -8.01 -23.68 0.01
CA VAL A 40 -8.68 -24.59 -0.94
C VAL A 40 -8.59 -24.07 -2.38
N ARG A 41 -8.76 -22.76 -2.61
CA ARG A 41 -8.65 -22.15 -3.96
C ARG A 41 -7.29 -22.35 -4.62
N ARG A 42 -6.23 -22.62 -3.85
CA ARG A 42 -4.89 -22.88 -4.39
C ARG A 42 -4.70 -24.33 -4.88
N LEU A 43 -5.57 -25.26 -4.47
CA LEU A 43 -5.47 -26.66 -4.87
C LEU A 43 -5.63 -26.81 -6.39
N GLY A 44 -4.85 -27.71 -6.99
CA GLY A 44 -4.92 -28.00 -8.42
C GLY A 44 -4.40 -26.88 -9.33
N ALA A 45 -3.63 -25.93 -8.78
CA ALA A 45 -2.99 -24.89 -9.57
C ALA A 45 -2.15 -25.49 -10.71
N ARG A 46 -2.19 -24.83 -11.87
CA ARG A 46 -1.45 -25.24 -13.07
C ARG A 46 -0.46 -24.17 -13.46
N LYS A 47 0.65 -24.59 -14.07
CA LYS A 47 1.66 -23.66 -14.59
C LYS A 47 1.07 -22.84 -15.73
N ALA A 48 1.15 -21.53 -15.62
CA ALA A 48 0.84 -20.60 -16.70
C ALA A 48 1.96 -20.57 -17.75
N ALA A 49 1.61 -20.26 -19.00
CA ALA A 49 2.59 -19.96 -20.04
C ALA A 49 3.28 -18.62 -19.74
N THR A 50 4.59 -18.54 -20.02
CA THR A 50 5.36 -17.30 -19.88
C THR A 50 5.00 -16.32 -20.99
N GLY A 51 4.74 -15.06 -20.64
CA GLY A 51 4.50 -14.00 -21.61
C GLY A 51 3.92 -12.73 -20.98
N PRO A 52 3.79 -11.65 -21.76
CA PRO A 52 3.04 -10.48 -21.34
C PRO A 52 1.56 -10.84 -21.17
N VAL A 53 0.98 -10.41 -20.05
CA VAL A 53 -0.41 -10.70 -19.69
C VAL A 53 -1.01 -9.51 -18.94
N ASP A 54 -2.29 -9.28 -19.15
CA ASP A 54 -3.05 -8.32 -18.35
C ASP A 54 -3.36 -8.91 -16.98
N VAL A 55 -3.23 -8.08 -15.94
CA VAL A 55 -3.41 -8.50 -14.55
C VAL A 55 -4.34 -7.54 -13.84
N VAL A 56 -5.38 -8.08 -13.20
CA VAL A 56 -6.15 -7.39 -12.17
C VAL A 56 -5.61 -7.85 -10.82
N PHE A 57 -5.14 -6.90 -10.01
CA PHE A 57 -4.66 -7.20 -8.67
C PHE A 57 -5.81 -7.18 -7.67
N ASP A 58 -5.94 -8.24 -6.89
CA ASP A 58 -6.76 -8.27 -5.68
C ASP A 58 -6.30 -7.15 -4.73
N PRO A 59 -7.22 -6.46 -4.03
CA PRO A 59 -6.86 -5.38 -3.10
C PRO A 59 -5.77 -5.76 -2.09
N ARG A 60 -5.71 -7.03 -1.65
CA ARG A 60 -4.68 -7.55 -0.73
C ARG A 60 -3.29 -7.50 -1.35
N VAL A 61 -3.16 -7.83 -2.64
CA VAL A 61 -1.90 -7.82 -3.38
C VAL A 61 -1.55 -6.42 -3.85
N ALA A 62 -2.55 -5.66 -4.30
CA ALA A 62 -2.40 -4.27 -4.76
C ALA A 62 -1.78 -3.35 -3.69
N ARG A 63 -1.96 -3.65 -2.40
CA ARG A 63 -1.27 -2.96 -1.30
C ARG A 63 0.26 -2.91 -1.48
N GLY A 64 0.85 -3.93 -2.09
CA GLY A 64 2.29 -3.96 -2.40
C GLY A 64 2.72 -2.80 -3.31
N ILE A 65 1.89 -2.41 -4.28
CA ILE A 65 2.13 -1.28 -5.18
C ILE A 65 2.22 0.02 -4.38
N ALA A 66 1.28 0.23 -3.45
CA ALA A 66 1.32 1.39 -2.56
C ALA A 66 2.60 1.42 -1.70
N GLY A 67 3.05 0.27 -1.21
CA GLY A 67 4.31 0.13 -0.47
C GLY A 67 5.55 0.48 -1.31
N HIS A 68 5.60 0.01 -2.55
CA HIS A 68 6.70 0.35 -3.47
C HIS A 68 6.72 1.84 -3.80
N LEU A 69 5.56 2.44 -4.07
CA LEU A 69 5.44 3.89 -4.26
C LEU A 69 5.91 4.64 -3.02
N ALA A 70 5.49 4.21 -1.82
CA ALA A 70 5.90 4.82 -0.55
C ALA A 70 7.42 4.86 -0.37
N GLY A 71 8.09 3.75 -0.72
CA GLY A 71 9.55 3.67 -0.70
C GLY A 71 10.20 4.58 -1.74
N ALA A 72 9.62 4.68 -2.94
CA ALA A 72 10.13 5.53 -4.00
C ALA A 72 9.96 7.03 -3.68
N ILE A 73 8.92 7.43 -2.96
CA ILE A 73 8.70 8.84 -2.56
C ILE A 73 9.21 9.15 -1.15
N ASN A 74 10.04 8.28 -0.59
CA ASN A 74 10.69 8.51 0.70
C ASN A 74 11.76 9.62 0.57
N GLY A 75 11.62 10.71 1.32
CA GLY A 75 12.53 11.86 1.25
C GLY A 75 13.99 11.52 1.53
N ALA A 76 14.29 10.53 2.38
CA ALA A 76 15.67 10.13 2.64
C ALA A 76 16.28 9.40 1.43
N SER A 77 15.50 8.56 0.73
CA SER A 77 15.94 7.92 -0.52
C SER A 77 16.11 8.93 -1.65
N VAL A 78 15.27 9.95 -1.70
CA VAL A 78 15.39 11.06 -2.67
C VAL A 78 16.65 11.87 -2.40
N ALA A 79 16.89 12.29 -1.15
CA ALA A 79 18.07 13.05 -0.75
C ALA A 79 19.39 12.31 -1.07
N ARG A 80 19.42 11.00 -0.80
CA ARG A 80 20.54 10.11 -1.13
C ARG A 80 20.63 9.74 -2.61
N LYS A 81 19.72 10.23 -3.46
CA LYS A 81 19.64 9.97 -4.90
C LYS A 81 19.44 8.50 -5.27
N THR A 82 18.92 7.69 -4.36
CA THR A 82 18.66 6.25 -4.57
C THR A 82 17.25 5.95 -5.06
N SER A 83 16.34 6.93 -5.02
CA SER A 83 15.01 6.79 -5.62
C SER A 83 15.01 7.06 -7.13
N PHE A 84 14.28 6.22 -7.88
CA PHE A 84 13.99 6.45 -9.30
C PHE A 84 12.97 7.59 -9.54
N LEU A 85 12.29 8.07 -8.49
CA LEU A 85 11.33 9.20 -8.56
C LEU A 85 11.92 10.53 -8.06
N ARG A 86 13.23 10.59 -7.78
CA ARG A 86 13.86 11.78 -7.18
C ARG A 86 13.69 13.07 -8.01
N ASP A 87 13.58 12.95 -9.33
CA ASP A 87 13.48 14.07 -10.27
C ASP A 87 12.05 14.22 -10.85
N MET A 88 11.06 13.59 -10.21
CA MET A 88 9.68 13.44 -10.72
C MET A 88 8.63 14.31 -10.02
N MET A 89 9.05 15.23 -9.15
CA MET A 89 8.13 16.20 -8.53
C MET A 89 7.41 17.02 -9.63
N GLY A 90 6.07 17.10 -9.54
CA GLY A 90 5.22 17.78 -10.52
C GLY A 90 5.07 17.05 -11.85
N LYS A 91 5.54 15.80 -11.99
CA LYS A 91 5.47 15.02 -13.23
C LYS A 91 4.52 13.83 -13.11
N GLN A 92 4.03 13.37 -14.27
CA GLN A 92 3.23 12.16 -14.38
C GLN A 92 4.08 10.93 -14.06
N VAL A 93 3.70 10.19 -13.01
CA VAL A 93 4.35 8.95 -12.56
C VAL A 93 3.43 7.73 -12.64
N ALA A 94 2.13 7.93 -12.78
CA ALA A 94 1.13 6.88 -12.91
C ALA A 94 0.01 7.29 -13.88
N SER A 95 -0.94 6.39 -14.16
CA SER A 95 -2.16 6.73 -14.92
C SER A 95 -2.95 7.85 -14.24
N ALA A 96 -3.65 8.67 -15.03
CA ALA A 96 -4.54 9.72 -14.52
C ALA A 96 -5.69 9.19 -13.62
N ALA A 97 -5.99 7.89 -13.72
CA ALA A 97 -6.94 7.21 -12.86
C ALA A 97 -6.42 6.96 -11.42
N ILE A 98 -5.13 7.19 -11.16
CA ILE A 98 -4.51 6.89 -9.87
C ILE A 98 -4.38 8.17 -9.03
N THR A 99 -5.05 8.18 -7.88
CA THR A 99 -4.84 9.17 -6.83
C THR A 99 -4.40 8.44 -5.56
N VAL A 100 -3.39 8.99 -4.89
CA VAL A 100 -2.80 8.42 -3.68
C VAL A 100 -2.79 9.48 -2.60
N THR A 101 -3.36 9.15 -1.43
CA THR A 101 -3.45 10.06 -0.30
C THR A 101 -2.68 9.54 0.90
N ASP A 102 -2.19 10.45 1.74
CA ASP A 102 -1.64 10.13 3.05
C ASP A 102 -2.33 11.00 4.11
N GLU A 103 -3.04 10.38 5.05
CA GLU A 103 -3.90 11.09 6.01
C GLU A 103 -3.57 10.74 7.47
N PRO A 104 -2.90 11.63 8.23
CA PRO A 104 -2.48 11.35 9.61
C PRO A 104 -3.63 11.33 10.60
N LEU A 105 -4.74 12.01 10.31
CA LEU A 105 -5.90 12.11 11.20
C LEU A 105 -7.07 11.20 10.78
N ARG A 106 -6.79 10.18 9.95
CA ARG A 106 -7.82 9.24 9.47
C ARG A 106 -8.48 8.56 10.67
N ARG A 107 -9.80 8.72 10.82
CA ARG A 107 -10.52 8.08 11.93
C ARG A 107 -10.33 6.57 11.87
N ARG A 108 -9.95 5.98 13.01
CA ARG A 108 -9.68 4.53 13.16
C ARG A 108 -8.57 3.99 12.23
N GLY A 109 -7.77 4.87 11.62
CA GLY A 109 -6.59 4.49 10.85
C GLY A 109 -5.51 3.91 11.77
N GLN A 110 -4.79 2.90 11.29
CA GLN A 110 -3.79 2.20 12.12
C GLN A 110 -2.57 3.07 12.45
N ALA A 111 -2.22 3.99 11.54
CA ALA A 111 -1.07 4.87 11.66
C ALA A 111 -1.48 6.31 12.03
N SER A 112 -2.71 6.50 12.51
CA SER A 112 -3.23 7.83 12.83
C SER A 112 -2.59 8.40 14.09
N ARG A 113 -2.24 9.68 14.05
CA ARG A 113 -1.55 10.39 15.13
C ARG A 113 -1.72 11.91 14.96
N PRO A 114 -1.79 12.69 16.06
CA PRO A 114 -1.95 14.14 16.00
C PRO A 114 -0.71 14.86 15.46
N PHE A 115 0.47 14.32 15.75
CA PHE A 115 1.77 14.82 15.30
C PHE A 115 2.72 13.66 15.04
N ASP A 116 3.81 13.94 14.35
CA ASP A 116 4.79 12.96 13.93
C ASP A 116 5.84 12.63 15.01
N GLY A 117 6.85 11.81 14.69
CA GLY A 117 7.91 11.45 15.63
C GLY A 117 8.81 12.62 16.07
N GLU A 118 8.65 13.81 15.49
CA GLU A 118 9.41 15.02 15.76
C GLU A 118 8.55 16.11 16.42
N GLY A 119 7.27 15.84 16.68
CA GLY A 119 6.32 16.81 17.25
C GLY A 119 5.72 17.75 16.21
N VAL A 120 5.78 17.41 14.92
CA VAL A 120 5.24 18.22 13.83
C VAL A 120 3.87 17.70 13.43
N GLU A 121 2.86 18.57 13.43
CA GLU A 121 1.53 18.24 12.91
C GLU A 121 1.58 18.07 11.39
N GLY A 122 0.84 17.07 10.89
CA GLY A 122 0.76 16.79 9.46
C GLY A 122 -0.66 16.95 8.94
N ASP A 123 -0.81 17.53 7.76
CA ASP A 123 -2.10 17.60 7.05
C ASP A 123 -2.33 16.37 6.18
N LYS A 124 -3.57 16.19 5.71
CA LYS A 124 -3.85 15.25 4.61
C LYS A 124 -3.13 15.72 3.34
N LEU A 125 -2.41 14.82 2.69
CA LEU A 125 -1.70 15.10 1.44
C LEU A 125 -2.24 14.27 0.29
N LEU A 126 -2.36 14.89 -0.88
CA LEU A 126 -2.50 14.19 -2.16
C LEU A 126 -1.09 13.87 -2.66
N MET A 127 -0.52 12.75 -2.21
CA MET A 127 0.85 12.34 -2.57
C MET A 127 1.02 12.22 -4.08
N VAL A 128 0.03 11.59 -4.74
CA VAL A 128 -0.10 11.54 -6.19
C VAL A 128 -1.52 11.97 -6.53
N GLU A 129 -1.70 12.98 -7.36
CA GLU A 129 -3.01 13.45 -7.80
C GLU A 129 -3.16 13.23 -9.30
N LYS A 130 -4.14 12.41 -9.70
CA LYS A 130 -4.36 12.05 -11.12
C LYS A 130 -3.06 11.64 -11.81
N GLY A 131 -2.28 10.81 -11.13
CA GLY A 131 -1.00 10.28 -11.57
C GLY A 131 0.18 11.25 -11.52
N VAL A 132 0.01 12.49 -11.07
CA VAL A 132 1.10 13.48 -10.89
C VAL A 132 1.63 13.43 -9.47
N LEU A 133 2.96 13.31 -9.30
CA LEU A 133 3.61 13.30 -7.98
C LEU A 133 3.70 14.71 -7.40
N ASN A 134 3.09 14.93 -6.23
CA ASN A 134 3.04 16.26 -5.60
C ASN A 134 3.93 16.39 -4.36
N HIS A 135 4.25 15.28 -3.67
CA HIS A 135 4.98 15.31 -2.41
C HIS A 135 5.94 14.13 -2.25
N TRP A 136 6.99 14.36 -1.46
CA TRP A 136 7.76 13.30 -0.81
C TRP A 136 7.35 13.19 0.65
N PHE A 137 7.57 12.04 1.27
CA PHE A 137 7.52 11.96 2.73
C PHE A 137 8.75 12.65 3.30
N LEU A 138 8.55 13.61 4.20
CA LEU A 138 9.63 14.43 4.74
C LEU A 138 9.63 14.35 6.27
N SER A 139 10.76 13.89 6.82
CA SER A 139 11.19 14.25 8.17
C SER A 139 11.95 15.57 8.11
N THR A 140 12.17 16.20 9.25
CA THR A 140 12.91 17.48 9.37
C THR A 140 14.32 17.38 8.78
N SER A 141 15.03 16.29 9.06
CA SER A 141 16.37 16.04 8.52
C SER A 141 16.38 15.90 7.00
N ALA A 142 15.51 15.05 6.44
CA ALA A 142 15.43 14.82 5.00
C ALA A 142 14.94 16.06 4.24
N ALA A 143 13.97 16.79 4.81
CA ALA A 143 13.51 18.05 4.26
C ALA A 143 14.67 19.05 4.14
N ARG A 144 15.44 19.23 5.22
CA ARG A 144 16.58 20.14 5.24
C ARG A 144 17.66 19.79 4.22
N GLU A 145 17.96 18.50 4.06
CA GLU A 145 18.92 18.03 3.04
C GLU A 145 18.46 18.34 1.61
N LEU A 146 17.14 18.34 1.38
CA LEU A 146 16.51 18.66 0.10
C LEU A 146 16.21 20.17 -0.08
N GLY A 147 16.52 21.01 0.91
CA GLY A 147 16.15 22.44 0.89
C GLY A 147 14.63 22.68 1.01
N LEU A 148 13.90 21.76 1.63
CA LEU A 148 12.45 21.78 1.82
C LEU A 148 12.08 21.92 3.30
N VAL A 149 10.77 22.06 3.55
CA VAL A 149 10.16 22.04 4.89
C VAL A 149 9.52 20.66 5.14
N THR A 150 9.60 20.17 6.37
CA THR A 150 8.93 18.91 6.77
C THR A 150 7.42 19.02 6.60
N ASN A 151 6.78 17.89 6.29
CA ASN A 151 5.33 17.78 6.18
C ASN A 151 4.73 16.88 7.26
N GLY A 152 5.42 16.70 8.39
CA GLY A 152 4.92 15.88 9.51
C GLY A 152 4.98 14.38 9.24
N ARG A 153 5.96 13.92 8.45
CA ARG A 153 6.16 12.50 8.12
C ARG A 153 7.44 11.93 8.71
N GLY A 154 7.96 12.53 9.78
CA GLY A 154 8.97 11.90 10.62
C GLY A 154 8.39 10.72 11.40
N SER A 155 8.99 9.54 11.27
CA SER A 155 8.70 8.40 12.14
C SER A 155 9.91 8.13 13.03
N ARG A 156 9.67 8.08 14.34
CA ARG A 156 10.72 7.83 15.33
C ARG A 156 10.77 6.35 15.68
N SER A 157 11.97 5.79 15.62
CA SER A 157 12.28 4.46 16.13
C SER A 157 13.55 4.54 16.98
N GLY A 158 13.38 4.48 18.30
CA GLY A 158 14.46 4.74 19.26
C GLY A 158 15.03 6.15 19.08
N SER A 159 16.35 6.24 18.87
CA SER A 159 17.06 7.51 18.65
C SER A 159 16.99 8.02 17.21
N SER A 160 16.48 7.23 16.26
CA SER A 160 16.47 7.59 14.85
C SER A 160 15.12 8.13 14.40
N VAL A 161 15.14 9.05 13.45
CA VAL A 161 13.97 9.53 12.73
C VAL A 161 14.18 9.34 11.23
N SER A 162 13.20 8.72 10.58
CA SER A 162 13.16 8.57 9.12
C SER A 162 11.81 9.03 8.56
N PRO A 163 11.77 9.49 7.30
CA PRO A 163 10.49 9.75 6.66
C PRO A 163 9.67 8.47 6.50
N SER A 164 8.37 8.54 6.75
CA SER A 164 7.41 7.44 6.56
C SER A 164 6.01 7.97 6.29
N SER A 165 5.21 7.18 5.59
CA SER A 165 3.77 7.43 5.47
C SER A 165 3.05 7.33 6.82
N THR A 166 1.83 7.86 6.85
CA THR A 166 0.81 7.59 7.86
C THR A 166 -0.22 6.61 7.30
N ASN A 167 -1.47 7.02 7.08
CA ASN A 167 -2.49 6.20 6.44
C ASN A 167 -2.45 6.43 4.92
N LEU A 168 -1.48 5.80 4.25
CA LEU A 168 -1.34 5.83 2.80
C LEU A 168 -2.39 4.95 2.12
N ALA A 169 -3.11 5.50 1.15
CA ALA A 169 -4.12 4.77 0.38
C ALA A 169 -4.02 5.13 -1.11
N ILE A 170 -4.19 4.12 -1.97
CA ILE A 170 -4.63 4.35 -3.35
C ILE A 170 -6.14 4.49 -3.28
N GLU A 171 -6.67 5.63 -3.71
CA GLU A 171 -8.09 5.92 -3.64
C GLU A 171 -8.88 5.04 -4.62
N PRO A 172 -10.12 4.66 -4.28
CA PRO A 172 -10.95 3.86 -5.16
C PRO A 172 -11.24 4.61 -6.47
N GLY A 173 -11.23 3.86 -7.57
CA GLY A 173 -11.77 4.32 -8.84
C GLY A 173 -13.28 4.09 -8.94
N GLU A 174 -13.81 4.24 -10.15
CA GLU A 174 -15.26 4.13 -10.41
C GLU A 174 -15.73 2.72 -10.79
N ARG A 175 -14.79 1.81 -11.11
CA ARG A 175 -15.11 0.47 -11.64
C ARG A 175 -15.11 -0.58 -10.53
N SER A 176 -16.07 -1.50 -10.59
CA SER A 176 -16.09 -2.67 -9.71
C SER A 176 -14.99 -3.68 -10.09
N PRO A 177 -14.55 -4.55 -9.15
CA PRO A 177 -13.66 -5.67 -9.46
C PRO A 177 -14.21 -6.56 -10.58
N GLU A 178 -15.52 -6.81 -10.58
CA GLU A 178 -16.21 -7.62 -11.59
C GLU A 178 -16.11 -6.97 -12.97
N ASP A 179 -16.30 -5.65 -13.06
CA ASP A 179 -16.16 -4.92 -14.32
C ASP A 179 -14.71 -4.96 -14.83
N LEU A 180 -13.73 -4.82 -13.93
CA LEU A 180 -12.31 -4.90 -14.29
C LEU A 180 -11.98 -6.26 -14.89
N ILE A 181 -12.42 -7.34 -14.24
CA ILE A 181 -12.24 -8.71 -14.71
C ILE A 181 -12.97 -8.93 -16.04
N ALA A 182 -14.23 -8.49 -16.16
CA ALA A 182 -15.03 -8.64 -17.37
C ALA A 182 -14.46 -7.88 -18.57
N SER A 183 -13.71 -6.79 -18.35
CA SER A 183 -13.05 -6.07 -19.45
C SER A 183 -11.83 -6.78 -20.02
N LEU A 184 -11.29 -7.79 -19.33
CA LEU A 184 -10.16 -8.56 -19.85
C LEU A 184 -10.67 -9.69 -20.75
N LYS A 185 -10.19 -9.74 -22.00
CA LYS A 185 -10.42 -10.89 -22.88
C LYS A 185 -9.69 -12.14 -22.38
N ARG A 186 -8.50 -11.96 -21.82
CA ARG A 186 -7.66 -12.99 -21.22
C ARG A 186 -6.63 -12.33 -20.31
N GLY A 187 -6.49 -12.81 -19.08
CA GLY A 187 -5.54 -12.26 -18.12
C GLY A 187 -5.53 -13.05 -16.82
N PHE A 188 -4.93 -12.48 -15.77
CA PHE A 188 -4.91 -13.03 -14.43
C PHE A 188 -5.65 -12.13 -13.44
N TYR A 189 -6.29 -12.75 -12.46
CA TYR A 189 -6.66 -12.11 -11.20
C TYR A 189 -5.69 -12.61 -10.13
N VAL A 190 -4.93 -11.71 -9.52
CA VAL A 190 -3.81 -12.03 -8.61
C VAL A 190 -4.00 -11.39 -7.25
#